data_AF-A0A1H0JS53-F1
#
_entry.id   AF-A0A1H0JS53-F1
#
_cell.length_a   1.000
_cell.length_b   1.000
_cell.length_c   1.000
_cell.angle_alpha   90.00
_cell.angle_beta   90.00
_cell.angle_gamma   90.00
#
_symmetry.space_group_name_H-M   'P 1'
#
loop_
_entity.id
_entity.type
_entity.pdbx_description
1 polymer ?
#
loop_
_entity_poly.entity_id
_entity_poly.type
_entity_poly.pdbx_seq_one_letter_code
_entity_poly.pdbx_strand_id
1 'polypeptide(L)'
;MRSHDKLMTLEMACTALKQKDVRLLAAVADQLSSILIPESEFNPVTVRYADQDPLNPEYPITYGDLAQYLNAATGRYVPVLFETPDRTVESCRVLVNRDWFDRQATAAKEKLGLAITAQSPAANQIASVAQSANAIRGHWAEQPAPMSSDGIQNLHLMLAHQNDQRKAQLAASKDVEARIRAEERLHLLEAQLSEATAKVRALEVENRALDLEVRTSDRRRQDAEIERDGYRERLAVFAACLDPHSSVYPSELAIAFKCWCDLTNNGSHDPTSSSKRGVHKLVNTWADQHCPDLLPDQLKRIRAVLSWRKRGSGAIGSK
;
A
#
# COMPACT_ATOMS: atom_id res chain seq x y z
N MET A 1 5.29 38.61 14.16
CA MET A 1 5.61 39.12 12.81
C MET A 1 5.13 38.09 11.79
N ARG A 2 4.52 38.55 10.69
CA ARG A 2 3.49 37.84 9.91
C ARG A 2 4.01 36.56 9.22
N SER A 3 3.30 35.45 9.40
CA SER A 3 3.63 34.10 8.89
C SER A 3 3.46 33.91 7.36
N HIS A 4 3.15 34.99 6.62
CA HIS A 4 2.88 34.93 5.17
C HIS A 4 4.13 35.14 4.29
N ASP A 5 5.25 35.60 4.84
CA ASP A 5 6.47 35.88 4.05
C ASP A 5 7.35 34.65 3.77
N LYS A 6 6.96 33.45 4.23
CA LYS A 6 7.77 32.23 4.10
C LYS A 6 7.28 31.25 3.05
N LEU A 7 6.12 31.48 2.45
CA LEU A 7 5.53 30.59 1.44
C LEU A 7 5.62 31.26 0.07
N MET A 8 6.05 30.52 -0.95
CA MET A 8 6.04 30.96 -2.35
C MET A 8 5.30 29.93 -3.20
N THR A 9 4.83 30.33 -4.37
CA THR A 9 4.18 29.38 -5.28
C THR A 9 5.20 28.39 -5.83
N LEU A 10 4.74 27.16 -6.08
CA LEU A 10 5.59 26.09 -6.62
C LEU A 10 6.16 26.47 -7.99
N GLU A 11 5.35 27.15 -8.82
CA GLU A 11 5.77 27.71 -10.10
C GLU A 11 6.93 28.72 -9.96
N MET A 12 6.81 29.66 -9.02
CA MET A 12 7.86 30.66 -8.76
C MET A 12 9.14 30.02 -8.24
N ALA A 13 9.02 29.04 -7.33
CA ALA A 13 10.16 28.30 -6.79
C ALA A 13 10.93 27.57 -7.90
N CYS A 14 10.21 26.87 -8.78
CA CYS A 14 10.81 26.14 -9.90
C CYS A 14 11.43 27.08 -10.93
N THR A 15 10.75 28.16 -11.28
CA THR A 15 11.25 29.15 -12.24
C THR A 15 12.52 29.82 -11.72
N ALA A 16 12.56 30.21 -10.45
CA ALA A 16 13.73 30.82 -9.82
C ALA A 16 14.94 29.86 -9.75
N LEU A 17 14.70 28.57 -9.47
CA LEU A 17 15.76 27.57 -9.42
C LEU A 17 16.28 27.23 -10.82
N LYS A 18 15.37 27.09 -11.80
CA LYS A 18 15.68 26.82 -13.21
C LYS A 18 16.49 27.94 -13.87
N GLN A 19 16.22 29.21 -13.52
CA GLN A 19 17.02 30.35 -13.95
C GLN A 19 18.45 30.32 -13.41
N LYS A 20 18.68 29.73 -12.24
CA LYS A 20 20.01 29.60 -11.63
C LYS A 20 20.78 28.42 -12.24
N ASP A 21 20.20 27.23 -12.21
CA ASP A 21 20.74 26.04 -12.84
C ASP A 21 19.65 24.95 -12.94
N VAL A 22 19.38 24.48 -14.16
CA VAL A 22 18.40 23.42 -14.44
C VAL A 22 18.78 22.10 -13.75
N ARG A 23 20.09 21.84 -13.57
CA ARG A 23 20.59 20.61 -12.95
C ARG A 23 20.22 20.51 -11.47
N LEU A 24 20.06 21.64 -10.79
CA LEU A 24 19.64 21.67 -9.39
C LEU A 24 18.21 21.20 -9.22
N LEU A 25 17.35 21.55 -10.16
CA LEU A 25 15.95 21.17 -10.11
C LEU A 25 15.78 19.65 -10.32
N ALA A 26 16.58 19.06 -11.21
CA ALA A 26 16.67 17.60 -11.37
C ALA A 26 17.22 16.92 -10.11
N ALA A 27 18.29 17.46 -9.51
CA ALA A 27 18.88 16.89 -8.31
C ALA A 27 17.97 16.98 -7.07
N VAL A 28 17.14 18.02 -6.95
CA VAL A 28 16.11 18.11 -5.91
C VAL A 28 15.00 17.09 -6.16
N ALA A 29 14.56 16.91 -7.42
CA ALA A 29 13.58 15.87 -7.76
C ALA A 29 14.12 14.47 -7.41
N ASP A 30 15.38 14.18 -7.73
CA ASP A 30 16.06 12.93 -7.40
C ASP A 30 16.23 12.72 -5.88
N GLN A 31 16.41 13.79 -5.11
CA GLN A 31 16.45 13.70 -3.65
C GLN A 31 15.10 13.32 -3.06
N LEU A 32 14.01 13.86 -3.61
CA LEU A 32 12.66 13.58 -3.14
C LEU A 32 12.17 12.20 -3.59
N SER A 33 12.53 11.76 -4.80
CA SER A 33 12.21 10.41 -5.29
C SER A 33 13.02 9.30 -4.62
N SER A 34 14.19 9.64 -4.05
CA SER A 34 15.03 8.71 -3.27
C SER A 34 14.50 8.44 -1.84
N ILE A 35 13.43 9.11 -1.41
CA ILE A 35 12.82 8.87 -0.10
C ILE A 35 12.05 7.55 -0.14
N LEU A 36 12.33 6.67 0.83
CA LEU A 36 11.88 5.26 0.90
C LEU A 36 10.35 5.05 0.82
N ILE A 37 9.54 6.09 1.01
CA ILE A 37 8.08 6.03 0.95
C ILE A 37 7.57 7.22 0.12
N PRO A 38 7.37 7.04 -1.20
CA PRO A 38 6.88 8.10 -2.09
C PRO A 38 5.48 8.60 -1.72
N GLU A 39 4.63 7.71 -1.21
CA GLU A 39 3.26 8.01 -0.74
C GLU A 39 3.20 8.74 0.60
N SER A 40 4.36 9.05 1.21
CA SER A 40 4.39 9.76 2.49
C SER A 40 3.91 11.19 2.28
N GLU A 41 3.09 11.67 3.21
CA GLU A 41 2.47 12.99 3.14
C GLU A 41 3.44 14.08 3.59
N PHE A 42 3.43 15.22 2.89
CA PHE A 42 4.12 16.41 3.35
C PHE A 42 3.40 17.03 4.55
N ASN A 43 4.18 17.59 5.47
CA ASN A 43 3.64 18.47 6.49
C ASN A 43 2.97 19.70 5.82
N PRO A 44 1.71 20.06 6.16
CA PRO A 44 0.98 21.20 5.60
C PRO A 44 1.69 22.56 5.78
N VAL A 45 2.62 22.65 6.73
CA VAL A 45 3.46 23.84 6.96
C VAL A 45 4.56 23.98 5.89
N THR A 46 4.93 22.88 5.25
CA THR A 46 6.02 22.80 4.26
C THR A 46 5.49 22.91 2.84
N VAL A 47 4.44 22.15 2.49
CA VAL A 47 3.80 22.18 1.18
C VAL A 47 2.30 22.04 1.37
N ARG A 48 1.50 22.90 0.72
CA ARG A 48 0.03 22.84 0.77
C ARG A 48 -0.62 23.55 -0.41
N TYR A 49 -1.90 23.28 -0.62
CA TYR A 49 -2.73 24.10 -1.52
C TYR A 49 -3.07 25.45 -0.86
N ALA A 50 -3.16 26.50 -1.67
CA ALA A 50 -3.47 27.87 -1.23
C ALA A 50 -4.87 27.96 -0.59
N ASP A 51 -5.82 27.15 -1.08
CA ASP A 51 -7.22 27.14 -0.64
C ASP A 51 -7.47 26.22 0.57
N GLN A 52 -6.44 25.60 1.16
CA GLN A 52 -6.58 24.64 2.27
C GLN A 52 -6.20 25.20 3.64
N ASP A 53 -6.96 24.78 4.65
CA ASP A 53 -6.67 25.02 6.06
C ASP A 53 -5.45 24.17 6.51
N PRO A 54 -4.39 24.79 7.05
CA PRO A 54 -3.19 24.07 7.50
C PRO A 54 -3.43 23.09 8.65
N LEU A 55 -4.55 23.20 9.38
CA LEU A 55 -4.89 22.33 10.50
C LEU A 55 -5.64 21.06 10.09
N ASN A 56 -6.22 21.01 8.88
CA ASN A 56 -6.95 19.84 8.37
C ASN A 56 -6.86 19.75 6.83
N PRO A 57 -5.76 19.20 6.29
CA PRO A 57 -5.60 19.05 4.85
C PRO A 57 -6.56 17.97 4.32
N GLU A 58 -7.60 18.38 3.59
CA GLU A 58 -8.56 17.47 2.97
C GLU A 58 -7.94 16.60 1.87
N TYR A 59 -6.85 17.09 1.26
CA TYR A 59 -6.06 16.40 0.24
C TYR A 59 -4.57 16.64 0.51
N PRO A 60 -3.84 15.66 1.08
CA PRO A 60 -2.42 15.79 1.34
C PRO A 60 -1.60 15.73 0.03
N ILE A 61 -0.46 16.41 0.00
CA ILE A 61 0.49 16.35 -1.12
C ILE A 61 1.61 15.38 -0.72
N THR A 62 1.93 14.41 -1.56
CA THR A 62 2.97 13.41 -1.26
C THR A 62 4.36 13.82 -1.75
N TYR A 63 5.40 13.15 -1.24
CA TYR A 63 6.76 13.29 -1.77
C TYR A 63 6.86 12.88 -3.24
N GLY A 64 6.11 11.85 -3.65
CA GLY A 64 6.01 11.39 -5.03
C GLY A 64 5.45 12.45 -5.97
N ASP A 65 4.33 13.08 -5.60
CA ASP A 65 3.67 14.11 -6.41
C ASP A 65 4.60 15.30 -6.68
N LEU A 66 5.28 15.78 -5.64
CA LEU A 66 6.21 16.90 -5.76
C LEU A 66 7.45 16.53 -6.58
N ALA A 67 8.00 15.32 -6.39
CA ALA A 67 9.14 14.84 -7.17
C ALA A 67 8.81 14.70 -8.66
N GLN A 68 7.62 14.17 -8.99
CA GLN A 68 7.15 14.04 -10.36
C GLN A 68 6.98 15.39 -11.04
N TYR A 69 6.36 16.35 -10.35
CA TYR A 69 6.22 17.71 -10.86
C TYR A 69 7.58 18.39 -11.08
N LEU A 70 8.50 18.27 -10.11
CA LEU A 70 9.85 18.84 -10.25
C LEU A 70 10.60 18.19 -11.42
N ASN A 71 10.49 16.87 -11.59
CA ASN A 71 11.09 16.20 -12.75
C ASN A 71 10.49 16.72 -14.07
N ALA A 72 9.18 16.92 -14.15
CA ALA A 72 8.53 17.53 -15.32
C ALA A 72 8.99 18.98 -15.56
N ALA A 73 9.24 19.76 -14.50
CA ALA A 73 9.75 21.12 -14.58
C ALA A 73 11.20 21.25 -15.08
N THR A 74 11.96 20.14 -15.14
CA THR A 74 13.29 20.08 -15.78
C THR A 74 13.22 20.23 -17.31
N GLY A 75 12.05 20.00 -17.92
CA GLY A 75 11.82 20.09 -19.36
C GLY A 75 11.95 21.52 -19.91
N ARG A 76 11.50 21.78 -21.15
CA ARG A 76 11.66 23.10 -21.78
C ARG A 76 10.90 24.22 -21.05
N TYR A 77 9.76 23.92 -20.45
CA TYR A 77 8.90 24.87 -19.73
C TYR A 77 8.59 24.34 -18.32
N VAL A 78 8.21 25.23 -17.40
CA VAL A 78 7.69 24.82 -16.08
C VAL A 78 6.20 24.48 -16.26
N PRO A 79 5.72 23.28 -15.85
CA PRO A 79 4.32 22.92 -15.97
C PRO A 79 3.39 23.86 -15.21
N VAL A 80 2.29 24.25 -15.87
CA VAL A 80 1.25 25.11 -15.27
C VAL A 80 0.32 24.29 -14.35
N LEU A 81 0.27 22.98 -14.54
CA LEU A 81 -0.57 22.06 -13.78
C LEU A 81 0.28 21.20 -12.85
N PHE A 82 -0.21 21.03 -11.63
CA PHE A 82 0.23 20.09 -10.63
C PHE A 82 -0.82 18.98 -10.56
N GLU A 83 -0.41 17.76 -10.93
CA GLU A 83 -1.27 16.59 -10.99
C GLU A 83 -0.96 15.67 -9.80
N THR A 84 -1.99 15.37 -9.01
CA THR A 84 -1.97 14.29 -8.01
C THR A 84 -3.04 13.26 -8.37
N PRO A 85 -2.99 12.03 -7.80
CA PRO A 85 -4.02 11.01 -8.05
C PRO A 85 -5.44 11.49 -7.77
N ASP A 86 -5.61 12.40 -6.81
CA ASP A 86 -6.92 12.88 -6.35
C ASP A 86 -7.37 14.17 -7.04
N ARG A 87 -6.44 14.98 -7.59
CA ARG A 87 -6.78 16.29 -8.16
C ARG A 87 -5.72 16.85 -9.11
N THR A 88 -6.18 17.59 -10.12
CA THR A 88 -5.34 18.49 -10.91
C THR A 88 -5.57 19.94 -10.49
N VAL A 89 -4.50 20.66 -10.16
CA VAL A 89 -4.54 22.06 -9.69
C VAL A 89 -3.49 22.89 -10.43
N GLU A 90 -3.73 24.18 -10.61
CA GLU A 90 -2.70 25.09 -11.13
C GLU A 90 -1.51 25.17 -10.16
N SER A 91 -0.28 25.09 -10.66
CA SER A 91 0.94 25.09 -9.85
C SER A 91 1.18 26.42 -9.10
N CYS A 92 0.55 27.50 -9.56
CA CYS A 92 0.52 28.79 -8.86
C CYS A 92 -0.32 28.75 -7.56
N ARG A 93 -1.21 27.78 -7.40
CA ARG A 93 -2.03 27.56 -6.19
C ARG A 93 -1.41 26.57 -5.22
N VAL A 94 -0.25 26.00 -5.54
CA VAL A 94 0.52 25.16 -4.61
C VAL A 94 1.57 26.03 -3.94
N LEU A 95 1.54 26.10 -2.61
CA LEU A 95 2.44 26.89 -1.80
C LEU A 95 3.52 26.00 -1.18
N VAL A 96 4.76 26.44 -1.28
CA VAL A 96 5.94 25.77 -0.74
C VAL A 96 6.69 26.71 0.18
N ASN A 97 7.17 26.17 1.30
CA ASN A 97 8.02 26.88 2.23
C ASN A 97 9.39 27.17 1.61
N ARG A 98 9.73 28.46 1.53
CA ARG A 98 10.96 28.94 0.90
C ARG A 98 12.21 28.48 1.63
N ASP A 99 12.22 28.54 2.95
CA ASP A 99 13.38 28.11 3.75
C ASP A 99 13.64 26.62 3.56
N TRP A 100 12.58 25.81 3.44
CA TRP A 100 12.71 24.38 3.18
C TRP A 100 13.22 24.12 1.76
N PHE A 101 12.64 24.77 0.75
CA PHE A 101 13.04 24.58 -0.66
C PHE A 101 14.49 25.02 -0.91
N ASP A 102 14.92 26.13 -0.30
CA ASP A 102 16.30 26.62 -0.39
C ASP A 102 17.31 25.65 0.27
N ARG A 103 16.92 24.96 1.36
CA ARG A 103 17.74 23.91 1.97
C ARG A 103 17.89 22.70 1.04
N GLN A 104 16.81 22.27 0.39
CA GLN A 104 16.88 21.17 -0.58
C GLN A 104 17.76 21.56 -1.77
N ALA A 105 17.61 22.77 -2.31
CA ALA A 105 18.47 23.28 -3.37
C ALA A 105 19.96 23.34 -2.96
N THR A 106 20.25 23.64 -1.68
CA THR A 106 21.61 23.65 -1.14
C THR A 106 22.18 22.24 -1.01
N ALA A 107 21.41 21.30 -0.47
CA ALA A 107 21.79 19.89 -0.41
C ALA A 107 22.02 19.30 -1.82
N ALA A 108 21.20 19.69 -2.80
CA ALA A 108 21.36 19.32 -4.20
C ALA A 108 22.65 19.88 -4.81
N LYS A 109 23.02 21.14 -4.49
CA LYS A 109 24.32 21.72 -4.89
C LYS A 109 25.50 20.92 -4.35
N GLU A 110 25.43 20.52 -3.08
CA GLU A 110 26.48 19.71 -2.44
C GLU A 110 26.61 18.33 -3.12
N LYS A 111 25.48 17.66 -3.39
CA LYS A 111 25.44 16.36 -4.08
C LYS A 111 25.98 16.44 -5.51
N LEU A 112 25.76 17.55 -6.22
CA LEU A 112 26.30 17.79 -7.57
C LEU A 112 27.76 18.25 -7.56
N GLY A 113 28.42 18.37 -6.40
CA GLY A 113 29.80 18.85 -6.30
C GLY A 113 29.98 20.32 -6.70
N LEU A 114 28.89 21.10 -6.73
CA LEU A 114 28.88 22.54 -7.03
C LEU A 114 29.14 23.40 -5.79
N ALA A 115 29.26 22.77 -4.61
CA ALA A 115 29.82 23.42 -3.44
C ALA A 115 31.29 23.71 -3.71
N ILE A 116 31.63 25.00 -3.86
CA ILE A 116 33.02 25.47 -3.78
C ILE A 116 33.51 25.08 -2.39
N THR A 117 34.20 23.95 -2.32
CA THR A 117 35.03 23.58 -1.17
C THR A 117 36.15 24.61 -1.11
N ALA A 118 35.88 25.71 -0.42
CA ALA A 118 36.89 26.63 0.07
C ALA A 118 37.71 25.91 1.16
N GLN A 119 38.45 24.87 0.79
CA GLN A 119 39.43 24.14 1.61
C GLN A 119 40.17 23.04 0.83
N SER A 120 40.40 23.20 -0.48
CA SER A 120 41.35 22.34 -1.20
C SER A 120 42.72 23.03 -1.33
N PRO A 121 43.81 22.50 -0.73
CA PRO A 121 45.16 23.08 -0.82
C PRO A 121 45.74 23.07 -2.24
N ALA A 122 45.08 22.42 -3.21
CA ALA A 122 45.49 22.42 -4.62
C ALA A 122 45.33 23.79 -5.30
N ALA A 123 44.39 24.64 -4.86
CA ALA A 123 44.22 25.98 -5.42
C ALA A 123 45.37 26.94 -5.05
N ASN A 124 46.01 26.73 -3.89
CA ASN A 124 47.16 27.53 -3.45
C ASN A 124 48.45 27.19 -4.22
N GLN A 125 48.57 25.98 -4.77
CA GLN A 125 49.72 25.62 -5.60
C GLN A 125 49.65 26.27 -7.00
N ILE A 126 48.45 26.41 -7.57
CA ILE A 126 48.29 27.10 -8.86
C ILE A 126 48.53 28.61 -8.70
N ALA A 127 48.09 29.20 -7.59
CA ALA A 127 48.38 30.60 -7.26
C ALA A 127 49.88 30.83 -6.97
N SER A 128 50.57 29.91 -6.29
CA SER A 128 52.01 30.06 -6.01
C SER A 128 52.88 29.87 -7.26
N VAL A 129 52.49 29.00 -8.21
CA VAL A 129 53.16 28.84 -9.51
C VAL A 129 52.91 30.05 -10.42
N ALA A 130 51.71 30.64 -10.39
CA ALA A 130 51.43 31.87 -11.14
C ALA A 130 52.15 33.10 -10.54
N GLN A 131 52.36 33.14 -9.22
CA GLN A 131 53.11 34.20 -8.55
C GLN A 131 54.64 34.03 -8.70
N SER A 132 55.17 32.81 -8.71
CA SER A 132 56.61 32.58 -8.96
C SER A 132 57.00 32.88 -10.42
N ALA A 133 56.09 32.66 -11.38
CA ALA A 133 56.28 33.06 -12.76
C ALA A 133 56.29 34.60 -12.96
N ASN A 134 55.60 35.36 -12.09
CA ASN A 134 55.54 36.82 -12.16
C ASN A 134 56.58 37.53 -11.27
N ALA A 135 57.25 36.81 -10.36
CA ALA A 135 58.31 37.35 -9.49
C ALA A 135 59.68 37.49 -10.19
N ILE A 136 59.83 36.98 -11.42
CA ILE A 136 61.02 37.19 -12.26
C ILE A 136 60.78 38.41 -13.15
N ARG A 137 60.64 39.60 -12.54
CA ARG A 137 60.74 40.88 -13.25
C ARG A 137 61.82 41.72 -12.58
N GLY A 138 63.07 41.45 -12.99
CA GLY A 138 64.25 42.12 -12.47
C GLY A 138 65.57 41.61 -13.05
N HIS A 139 65.57 41.11 -14.28
CA HIS A 139 66.83 40.90 -15.01
C HIS A 139 66.53 41.07 -16.50
N TRP A 140 67.30 41.93 -17.16
CA TRP A 140 67.43 41.92 -18.61
C TRP A 140 68.12 40.61 -19.00
N ALA A 141 67.33 39.53 -19.06
CA ALA A 141 67.79 38.25 -19.55
C ALA A 141 68.00 38.39 -21.06
N GLU A 142 69.24 38.18 -21.49
CA GLU A 142 69.58 37.86 -22.86
C GLU A 142 68.53 36.90 -23.43
N GLN A 143 68.06 37.19 -24.65
CA GLN A 143 67.28 36.21 -25.40
C GLN A 143 68.08 34.89 -25.38
N PRO A 144 67.48 33.76 -24.94
CA PRO A 144 68.18 32.49 -25.04
C PRO A 144 68.54 32.27 -26.51
N ALA A 145 69.77 31.82 -26.76
CA ALA A 145 70.29 31.61 -28.10
C ALA A 145 69.28 30.82 -28.96
N PRO A 146 69.10 31.17 -30.25
CA PRO A 146 68.15 30.49 -31.12
C PRO A 146 68.46 28.99 -31.12
N MET A 147 67.46 28.21 -30.69
CA MET A 147 67.57 26.76 -30.56
C MET A 147 67.93 26.16 -31.93
N SER A 148 68.93 25.26 -31.98
CA SER A 148 69.30 24.60 -33.23
C SER A 148 68.13 23.75 -33.75
N SER A 149 68.07 23.53 -35.07
CA SER A 149 67.05 22.69 -35.71
C SER A 149 66.93 21.31 -35.04
N ASP A 150 68.06 20.74 -34.63
CA ASP A 150 68.11 19.44 -33.93
C ASP A 150 67.54 19.51 -32.51
N GLY A 151 67.74 20.63 -31.81
CA GLY A 151 67.14 20.89 -30.51
C GLY A 151 65.60 20.97 -30.57
N ILE A 152 65.06 21.59 -31.62
CA ILE A 152 63.61 21.68 -31.86
C ILE A 152 63.02 20.29 -32.14
N GLN A 153 63.68 19.48 -32.98
CA GLN A 153 63.25 18.11 -33.26
C GLN A 153 63.24 17.23 -32.01
N ASN A 154 64.29 17.33 -31.18
CA ASN A 154 64.38 16.56 -29.94
C ASN A 154 63.29 16.99 -28.93
N LEU A 155 62.98 18.28 -28.88
CA LEU A 155 61.89 18.81 -28.05
C LEU A 155 60.51 18.34 -28.54
N HIS A 156 60.29 18.27 -29.85
CA HIS A 156 59.08 17.69 -30.43
C HIS A 156 58.94 16.19 -30.10
N LEU A 157 60.03 15.42 -30.21
CA LEU A 157 60.05 14.00 -29.82
C LEU A 157 59.73 13.81 -28.34
N MET A 158 60.32 14.60 -27.46
CA MET A 158 60.05 14.54 -26.02
C MET A 158 58.59 14.93 -25.69
N LEU A 159 58.05 15.95 -26.35
CA LEU A 159 56.64 16.35 -26.19
C LEU A 159 55.68 15.29 -26.71
N ALA A 160 55.99 14.63 -27.84
CA ALA A 160 55.20 13.51 -28.35
C ALA A 160 55.20 12.35 -27.35
N HIS A 161 56.37 11.98 -26.83
CA HIS A 161 56.49 10.93 -25.83
C HIS A 161 55.72 11.24 -24.54
N GLN A 162 55.80 12.48 -24.03
CA GLN A 162 55.00 12.90 -22.88
C GLN A 162 53.50 12.88 -23.17
N ASN A 163 53.07 13.28 -24.37
CA ASN A 163 51.67 13.23 -24.74
C ASN A 163 51.16 11.79 -24.83
N ASP A 164 51.96 10.86 -25.36
CA ASP A 164 51.61 9.45 -25.43
C ASP A 164 51.53 8.82 -24.04
N GLN A 165 52.46 9.15 -23.14
CA GLN A 165 52.39 8.75 -21.74
C GLN A 165 51.12 9.28 -21.04
N ARG A 166 50.76 10.55 -21.24
CA ARG A 166 49.51 11.12 -20.69
C ARG A 166 48.28 10.44 -21.26
N LYS A 167 48.25 10.18 -22.57
CA LYS A 167 47.13 9.45 -23.21
C LYS A 167 46.99 8.03 -22.65
N ALA A 168 48.09 7.32 -22.47
CA ALA A 168 48.10 5.99 -21.87
C ALA A 168 47.60 6.01 -20.42
N GLN A 169 48.04 6.98 -19.61
CA GLN A 169 47.55 7.17 -18.23
C GLN A 169 46.05 7.49 -18.18
N LEU A 170 45.56 8.35 -19.07
CA LEU A 170 44.14 8.67 -19.17
C LEU A 170 43.29 7.50 -19.66
N ALA A 171 43.83 6.65 -20.54
CA ALA A 171 43.16 5.43 -20.96
C ALA A 171 43.08 4.42 -19.79
N ALA A 172 44.20 4.19 -19.11
CA ALA A 172 44.25 3.32 -17.94
C ALA A 172 43.33 3.79 -16.80
N SER A 173 43.25 5.10 -16.54
CA SER A 173 42.36 5.64 -15.50
C SER A 173 40.88 5.43 -15.85
N LYS A 174 40.51 5.63 -17.13
CA LYS A 174 39.15 5.37 -17.61
C LYS A 174 38.77 3.91 -17.51
N ASP A 175 39.69 3.00 -17.80
CA ASP A 175 39.45 1.56 -17.68
C ASP A 175 39.24 1.13 -16.22
N VAL A 176 40.01 1.71 -15.29
CA VAL A 176 39.82 1.47 -13.85
C VAL A 176 38.46 1.99 -13.38
N GLU A 177 38.08 3.22 -13.76
CA GLU A 177 36.75 3.76 -13.44
C GLU A 177 35.61 2.92 -14.03
N ALA A 178 35.78 2.43 -15.26
CA ALA A 178 34.79 1.59 -15.91
C ALA A 178 34.60 0.25 -15.17
N ARG A 179 35.69 -0.35 -14.68
CA ARG A 179 35.65 -1.57 -13.86
C ARG A 179 34.94 -1.35 -12.53
N ILE A 180 35.28 -0.29 -11.81
CA ILE A 180 34.63 0.05 -10.53
C ILE A 180 33.12 0.24 -10.73
N ARG A 181 32.71 0.99 -11.76
CA ARG A 181 31.28 1.18 -12.07
C ARG A 181 30.58 -0.14 -12.45
N ALA A 182 31.29 -1.06 -13.10
CA ALA A 182 30.74 -2.37 -13.45
C ALA A 182 30.58 -3.25 -12.19
N GLU A 183 31.56 -3.25 -11.29
CA GLU A 183 31.52 -3.96 -10.01
C GLU A 183 30.41 -3.43 -9.10
N GLU A 184 30.25 -2.11 -8.99
CA GLU A 184 29.15 -1.48 -8.25
C GLU A 184 27.77 -1.91 -8.78
N ARG A 185 27.62 -1.97 -10.12
CA ARG A 185 26.38 -2.44 -10.74
C ARG A 185 26.14 -3.92 -10.48
N LEU A 186 27.18 -4.75 -10.48
CA LEU A 186 27.06 -6.16 -10.16
C LEU A 186 26.59 -6.34 -8.72
N HIS A 187 27.18 -5.65 -7.76
CA HIS A 187 26.74 -5.72 -6.36
C HIS A 187 25.29 -5.26 -6.15
N LEU A 188 24.88 -4.21 -6.86
CA LEU A 188 23.49 -3.74 -6.80
C LEU A 188 22.53 -4.79 -7.39
N LEU A 189 22.89 -5.41 -8.50
CA LEU A 189 22.08 -6.46 -9.12
C LEU A 189 22.04 -7.74 -8.28
N GLU A 190 23.15 -8.12 -7.65
CA GLU A 190 23.21 -9.25 -6.71
C GLU A 190 22.30 -9.02 -5.50
N ALA A 191 22.33 -7.81 -4.93
CA ALA A 191 21.44 -7.42 -3.85
C ALA A 191 19.96 -7.52 -4.28
N GLN A 192 19.61 -6.95 -5.44
CA GLN A 192 18.24 -7.01 -5.98
C GLN A 192 17.80 -8.46 -6.26
N LEU A 193 18.69 -9.30 -6.77
CA LEU A 193 18.39 -10.71 -7.03
C LEU A 193 18.18 -11.47 -5.71
N SER A 194 19.01 -11.22 -4.70
CA SER A 194 18.82 -11.81 -3.37
C SER A 194 17.48 -11.40 -2.73
N GLU A 195 17.08 -10.14 -2.89
CA GLU A 195 15.81 -9.64 -2.37
C GLU A 195 14.62 -10.23 -3.14
N ALA A 196 14.69 -10.26 -4.48
CA ALA A 196 13.65 -10.84 -5.31
C ALA A 196 13.47 -12.34 -5.05
N THR A 197 14.57 -13.09 -4.91
CA THR A 197 14.51 -14.52 -4.59
C THR A 197 13.96 -14.77 -3.18
N ALA A 198 14.27 -13.91 -2.20
CA ALA A 198 13.65 -13.97 -0.88
C ALA A 198 12.13 -13.72 -0.94
N LYS A 199 11.69 -12.72 -1.72
CA LYS A 199 10.26 -12.43 -1.93
C LYS A 199 9.52 -13.58 -2.61
N VAL A 200 10.10 -14.17 -3.66
CA VAL A 200 9.51 -15.34 -4.34
C VAL A 200 9.35 -16.51 -3.38
N ARG A 201 10.38 -16.82 -2.58
CA ARG A 201 10.28 -17.90 -1.57
C ARG A 201 9.22 -17.63 -0.51
N ALA A 202 9.10 -16.38 -0.05
CA ALA A 202 8.07 -16.00 0.91
C ALA A 202 6.65 -16.21 0.33
N LEU A 203 6.42 -15.75 -0.90
CA LEU A 203 5.15 -15.93 -1.60
C LEU A 203 4.83 -17.40 -1.89
N GLU A 204 5.84 -18.22 -2.21
CA GLU A 204 5.65 -19.66 -2.39
C GLU A 204 5.20 -20.36 -1.10
N VAL A 205 5.74 -19.96 0.05
CA VAL A 205 5.33 -20.51 1.35
C VAL A 205 3.90 -20.08 1.69
N GLU A 206 3.56 -18.80 1.46
CA GLU A 206 2.22 -18.28 1.67
C GLU A 206 1.18 -18.97 0.78
N ASN A 207 1.46 -19.11 -0.52
CA ASN A 207 0.58 -19.83 -1.45
C ASN A 207 0.34 -21.27 -1.03
N ARG A 208 1.38 -21.99 -0.57
CA ARG A 208 1.22 -23.36 -0.04
C ARG A 208 0.34 -23.39 1.21
N ALA A 209 0.43 -22.39 2.08
CA ALA A 209 -0.43 -22.29 3.27
C ALA A 209 -1.89 -22.03 2.88
N LEU A 210 -2.13 -21.11 1.95
CA LEU A 210 -3.47 -20.82 1.42
C LEU A 210 -4.09 -22.05 0.73
N ASP A 211 -3.32 -22.78 -0.07
CA ASP A 211 -3.77 -24.02 -0.71
C ASP A 211 -4.22 -25.08 0.31
N LEU A 212 -3.49 -25.20 1.43
CA LEU A 212 -3.86 -26.10 2.51
C LEU A 212 -5.14 -25.62 3.20
N GLU A 213 -5.27 -24.33 3.46
CA GLU A 213 -6.47 -23.74 4.08
C GLU A 213 -7.71 -23.99 3.20
N VAL A 214 -7.64 -23.70 1.90
CA VAL A 214 -8.71 -23.96 0.93
C VAL A 214 -9.13 -25.43 0.96
N ARG A 215 -8.16 -26.36 0.90
CA ARG A 215 -8.45 -27.81 0.97
C ARG A 215 -9.14 -28.21 2.27
N THR A 216 -8.74 -27.64 3.41
CA THR A 216 -9.39 -27.94 4.69
C THR A 216 -10.80 -27.35 4.77
N SER A 217 -11.00 -26.14 4.23
CA SER A 217 -12.31 -25.51 4.15
C SER A 217 -13.26 -26.30 3.25
N ASP A 218 -12.78 -26.80 2.11
CA ASP A 218 -13.61 -27.58 1.19
C ASP A 218 -14.03 -28.92 1.78
N ARG A 219 -13.15 -29.59 2.53
CA ARG A 219 -13.53 -30.79 3.29
C ARG A 219 -14.63 -30.49 4.30
N ARG A 220 -14.51 -29.40 5.07
CA ARG A 220 -15.55 -28.99 6.03
C ARG A 220 -16.88 -28.68 5.34
N ARG A 221 -16.85 -28.05 4.16
CA ARG A 221 -18.06 -27.80 3.36
C ARG A 221 -18.69 -29.11 2.92
N GLN A 222 -17.89 -30.04 2.41
CA GLN A 222 -18.37 -31.35 1.96
C GLN A 222 -18.99 -32.15 3.12
N ASP A 223 -18.34 -32.16 4.29
CA ASP A 223 -18.88 -32.81 5.50
C ASP A 223 -20.22 -32.18 5.91
N ALA A 224 -20.31 -30.84 5.90
CA ALA A 224 -21.55 -30.13 6.20
C ALA A 224 -22.66 -30.38 5.17
N GLU A 225 -22.31 -30.56 3.89
CA GLU A 225 -23.26 -30.92 2.83
C GLU A 225 -23.80 -32.34 3.04
N ILE A 226 -22.95 -33.30 3.39
CA ILE A 226 -23.36 -34.67 3.72
C ILE A 226 -24.30 -34.66 4.93
N GLU A 227 -23.98 -33.91 5.99
CA GLU A 227 -24.87 -33.77 7.15
C GLU A 227 -26.22 -33.14 6.76
N ARG A 228 -26.18 -32.05 5.98
CA ARG A 228 -27.40 -31.37 5.50
C ARG A 228 -28.27 -32.31 4.68
N ASP A 229 -27.68 -33.10 3.79
CA ASP A 229 -28.43 -34.02 2.96
C ASP A 229 -28.98 -35.19 3.79
N GLY A 230 -28.23 -35.67 4.79
CA GLY A 230 -28.76 -36.61 5.79
C GLY A 230 -29.95 -36.05 6.60
N TYR A 231 -29.91 -34.76 6.98
CA TYR A 231 -31.06 -34.11 7.60
C TYR A 231 -32.24 -33.97 6.63
N ARG A 232 -32.00 -33.65 5.36
CA ARG A 232 -33.04 -33.57 4.33
C ARG A 232 -33.73 -34.91 4.12
N GLU A 233 -32.98 -36.00 4.05
CA GLU A 233 -33.56 -37.35 3.93
C GLU A 233 -34.44 -37.69 5.14
N ARG A 234 -33.97 -37.41 6.36
CA ARG A 234 -34.77 -37.61 7.59
C ARG A 234 -36.04 -36.76 7.56
N LEU A 235 -35.94 -35.50 7.16
CA LEU A 235 -37.09 -34.61 7.03
C LEU A 235 -38.05 -35.06 5.93
N ALA A 236 -37.55 -35.64 4.83
CA ALA A 236 -38.39 -36.19 3.76
C ALA A 236 -39.22 -37.37 4.25
N VAL A 237 -38.66 -38.26 5.09
CA VAL A 237 -39.42 -39.34 5.74
C VAL A 237 -40.51 -38.75 6.65
N PHE A 238 -40.19 -37.75 7.45
CA PHE A 238 -41.19 -37.07 8.28
C PHE A 238 -42.28 -36.39 7.44
N ALA A 239 -41.91 -35.74 6.34
CA ALA A 239 -42.85 -35.12 5.42
C ALA A 239 -43.77 -36.16 4.76
N ALA A 240 -43.23 -37.32 4.36
CA ALA A 240 -44.02 -38.43 3.82
C ALA A 240 -44.99 -39.02 4.84
N CYS A 241 -44.70 -38.97 6.15
CA CYS A 241 -45.64 -39.35 7.20
C CYS A 241 -46.76 -38.33 7.42
N LEU A 242 -46.59 -37.09 6.94
CA LEU A 242 -47.57 -36.00 7.04
C LEU A 242 -48.36 -35.78 5.75
N ASP A 243 -47.96 -36.42 4.64
CA ASP A 243 -48.67 -36.37 3.36
C ASP A 243 -49.88 -37.30 3.37
N PRO A 244 -51.12 -36.79 3.26
CA PRO A 244 -52.35 -37.61 3.24
C PRO A 244 -52.41 -38.63 2.10
N HIS A 245 -51.63 -38.45 1.04
CA HIS A 245 -51.59 -39.34 -0.12
C HIS A 245 -50.49 -40.42 -0.04
N SER A 246 -49.64 -40.36 0.99
CA SER A 246 -48.58 -41.33 1.23
C SER A 246 -49.12 -42.61 1.86
N SER A 247 -48.60 -43.77 1.44
CA SER A 247 -48.94 -45.07 2.03
C SER A 247 -48.50 -45.22 3.49
N VAL A 248 -47.59 -44.35 3.94
CA VAL A 248 -47.04 -44.34 5.30
C VAL A 248 -47.79 -43.36 6.21
N TYR A 249 -48.81 -42.68 5.69
CA TYR A 249 -49.62 -41.70 6.43
C TYR A 249 -50.40 -42.36 7.57
N PRO A 250 -50.11 -42.05 8.84
CA PRO A 250 -50.86 -42.56 9.95
C PRO A 250 -52.10 -41.69 10.14
N SER A 251 -53.27 -42.22 9.80
CA SER A 251 -54.57 -41.53 9.92
C SER A 251 -54.86 -41.03 11.36
N GLU A 252 -54.32 -41.68 12.39
CA GLU A 252 -54.43 -41.22 13.78
C GLU A 252 -53.53 -39.99 14.08
N LEU A 253 -52.34 -39.93 13.46
CA LEU A 253 -51.41 -38.81 13.62
C LEU A 253 -51.89 -37.57 12.88
N ALA A 254 -52.59 -37.74 11.75
CA ALA A 254 -53.28 -36.68 11.03
C ALA A 254 -54.18 -35.82 11.92
N ILE A 255 -55.04 -36.49 12.68
CA ILE A 255 -56.03 -35.87 13.56
C ILE A 255 -55.30 -35.18 14.73
N ALA A 256 -54.26 -35.82 15.27
CA ALA A 256 -53.42 -35.23 16.31
C ALA A 256 -52.70 -33.95 15.81
N PHE A 257 -52.17 -33.97 14.59
CA PHE A 257 -51.46 -32.85 13.98
C PHE A 257 -52.40 -31.70 13.65
N LYS A 258 -53.60 -31.99 13.13
CA LYS A 258 -54.65 -30.99 12.89
C LYS A 258 -55.11 -30.33 14.20
N CYS A 259 -55.38 -31.14 15.23
CA CYS A 259 -55.68 -30.65 16.58
C CYS A 259 -54.56 -29.76 17.11
N TRP A 260 -53.30 -30.14 16.88
CA TRP A 260 -52.14 -29.34 17.26
C TRP A 260 -52.06 -28.01 16.48
N CYS A 261 -52.22 -28.02 15.16
CA CYS A 261 -52.24 -26.82 14.33
C CYS A 261 -53.33 -25.85 14.78
N ASP A 262 -54.56 -26.34 14.98
CA ASP A 262 -55.72 -25.52 15.36
C ASP A 262 -55.57 -24.91 16.77
N LEU A 263 -55.07 -25.69 17.74
CA LEU A 263 -54.95 -25.23 19.12
C LEU A 263 -53.69 -24.38 19.37
N THR A 264 -52.61 -24.59 18.61
CA THR A 264 -51.31 -23.91 18.83
C THR A 264 -50.95 -22.88 17.77
N ASN A 265 -51.76 -22.74 16.72
CA ASN A 265 -51.46 -21.97 15.52
C ASN A 265 -50.08 -22.36 14.93
N ASN A 266 -49.95 -23.61 14.49
CA ASN A 266 -48.70 -24.17 13.97
C ASN A 266 -47.50 -24.04 14.94
N GLY A 267 -47.75 -24.14 16.24
CA GLY A 267 -46.72 -24.08 17.27
C GLY A 267 -46.26 -22.67 17.67
N SER A 268 -46.88 -21.61 17.12
CA SER A 268 -46.58 -20.22 17.48
C SER A 268 -47.01 -19.86 18.91
N HIS A 269 -48.02 -20.54 19.46
CA HIS A 269 -48.54 -20.24 20.79
C HIS A 269 -48.70 -21.49 21.66
N ASP A 270 -48.53 -21.29 22.98
CA ASP A 270 -48.87 -22.32 23.95
C ASP A 270 -50.40 -22.32 24.17
N PRO A 271 -51.10 -23.41 23.84
CA PRO A 271 -52.56 -23.51 23.95
C PRO A 271 -53.07 -23.35 25.39
N THR A 272 -52.19 -23.54 26.38
CA THR A 272 -52.52 -23.42 27.81
C THR A 272 -52.20 -22.05 28.43
N SER A 273 -51.52 -21.16 27.69
CA SER A 273 -51.10 -19.86 28.22
C SER A 273 -52.23 -18.83 28.28
N SER A 274 -53.14 -18.84 27.29
CA SER A 274 -54.21 -17.85 27.13
C SER A 274 -55.53 -18.27 27.77
N SER A 275 -55.81 -19.56 27.81
CA SER A 275 -57.01 -20.11 28.45
C SER A 275 -56.57 -20.86 29.72
N LYS A 276 -57.09 -20.50 30.89
CA LYS A 276 -56.85 -21.23 32.16
C LYS A 276 -57.38 -22.69 32.14
N ARG A 277 -57.70 -23.24 30.97
CA ARG A 277 -58.17 -24.60 30.74
C ARG A 277 -56.96 -25.48 30.43
N GLY A 278 -56.79 -26.57 31.17
CA GLY A 278 -55.73 -27.53 30.89
C GLY A 278 -55.90 -28.20 29.52
N VAL A 279 -54.78 -28.65 28.92
CA VAL A 279 -54.70 -29.34 27.61
C VAL A 279 -55.82 -30.38 27.42
N HIS A 280 -56.14 -31.14 28.48
CA HIS A 280 -57.20 -32.15 28.47
C HIS A 280 -58.58 -31.60 28.06
N LYS A 281 -58.99 -30.45 28.58
CA LYS A 281 -60.30 -29.87 28.26
C LYS A 281 -60.32 -29.30 26.85
N LEU A 282 -59.22 -28.67 26.42
CA LEU A 282 -59.09 -28.11 25.07
C LEU A 282 -59.16 -29.19 23.99
N VAL A 283 -58.44 -30.30 24.19
CA VAL A 283 -58.46 -31.43 23.25
C VAL A 283 -59.85 -32.08 23.19
N ASN A 284 -60.52 -32.25 24.33
CA ASN A 284 -61.87 -32.84 24.35
C ASN A 284 -62.88 -31.94 23.64
N THR A 285 -62.89 -30.64 23.95
CA THR A 285 -63.80 -29.70 23.28
C THR A 285 -63.55 -29.62 21.79
N TRP A 286 -62.28 -29.67 21.35
CA TRP A 286 -61.95 -29.72 19.93
C TRP A 286 -62.43 -31.04 19.28
N ALA A 287 -62.23 -32.18 19.95
CA ALA A 287 -62.65 -33.49 19.47
C ALA A 287 -64.18 -33.59 19.35
N ASP A 288 -64.92 -33.11 20.35
CA ASP A 288 -66.39 -33.09 20.33
C ASP A 288 -66.94 -32.28 19.13
N GLN A 289 -66.19 -31.27 18.68
CA GLN A 289 -66.56 -30.40 17.55
C GLN A 289 -66.17 -30.95 16.18
N HIS A 290 -65.05 -31.67 16.07
CA HIS A 290 -64.45 -32.04 14.78
C HIS A 290 -64.48 -33.54 14.49
N CYS A 291 -64.43 -34.39 15.52
CA CYS A 291 -64.35 -35.85 15.41
C CYS A 291 -64.99 -36.52 16.65
N PRO A 292 -66.34 -36.52 16.77
CA PRO A 292 -67.03 -37.02 17.96
C PRO A 292 -66.88 -38.54 18.19
N ASP A 293 -66.48 -39.30 17.15
CA ASP A 293 -66.34 -40.76 17.20
C ASP A 293 -64.96 -41.25 17.68
N LEU A 294 -64.11 -40.36 18.20
CA LEU A 294 -62.77 -40.73 18.66
C LEU A 294 -62.81 -41.62 19.90
N LEU A 295 -62.06 -42.73 19.87
CA LEU A 295 -61.93 -43.62 21.01
C LEU A 295 -61.16 -42.94 22.17
N PRO A 296 -61.46 -43.28 23.45
CA PRO A 296 -60.78 -42.70 24.61
C PRO A 296 -59.24 -42.84 24.58
N ASP A 297 -58.73 -43.94 24.01
CA ASP A 297 -57.29 -44.18 23.86
C ASP A 297 -56.65 -43.29 22.79
N GLN A 298 -57.36 -42.97 21.71
CA GLN A 298 -56.91 -42.02 20.69
C GLN A 298 -56.84 -40.60 21.26
N LEU A 299 -57.86 -40.20 22.03
CA LEU A 299 -57.85 -38.93 22.77
C LEU A 299 -56.67 -38.83 23.74
N LYS A 300 -56.32 -39.93 24.43
CA LYS A 300 -55.14 -39.97 25.32
C LYS A 300 -53.84 -39.74 24.56
N ARG A 301 -53.70 -40.32 23.36
CA ARG A 301 -52.52 -40.11 22.48
C ARG A 301 -52.43 -38.68 21.96
N ILE A 302 -53.54 -38.09 21.49
CA ILE A 302 -53.59 -36.70 21.01
C ILE A 302 -53.20 -35.72 22.13
N ARG A 303 -53.71 -35.92 23.35
CA ARG A 303 -53.33 -35.12 24.52
C ARG A 303 -51.83 -35.21 24.82
N ALA A 304 -51.23 -36.39 24.65
CA ALA A 304 -49.80 -36.58 24.88
C ALA A 304 -48.96 -35.73 23.93
N VAL A 305 -49.31 -35.68 22.64
CA VAL A 305 -48.65 -34.86 21.61
C VAL A 305 -48.69 -33.37 21.96
N LEU A 306 -49.85 -32.86 22.41
CA LEU A 306 -50.02 -31.46 22.81
C LEU A 306 -49.35 -31.10 24.15
N SER A 307 -49.14 -32.09 25.02
CA SER A 307 -48.51 -31.89 26.33
C SER A 307 -46.97 -31.88 26.31
N TRP A 308 -46.35 -32.06 25.13
CA TRP A 308 -44.90 -32.14 24.92
C TRP A 308 -44.09 -31.01 25.58
N ARG A 309 -44.62 -29.76 25.63
CA ARG A 309 -43.92 -28.62 26.26
C ARG A 309 -43.86 -28.69 27.79
N LYS A 310 -44.71 -29.47 28.48
CA LYS A 310 -44.70 -29.56 29.95
C LYS A 310 -43.58 -30.42 30.55
N ARG A 311 -42.79 -31.14 29.73
CA ARG A 311 -41.64 -31.94 30.23
C ARG A 311 -40.43 -31.09 30.66
N GLY A 312 -40.45 -29.76 30.52
CA GLY A 312 -39.33 -28.87 30.86
C GLY A 312 -39.51 -27.99 32.10
N SER A 313 -40.69 -27.88 32.71
CA SER A 313 -40.89 -27.09 33.94
C SER A 313 -40.80 -27.96 35.19
N GLY A 314 -39.74 -28.76 35.29
CA GLY A 314 -39.24 -29.21 36.58
C GLY A 314 -38.50 -28.04 37.20
N ALA A 315 -38.99 -27.55 38.33
CA ALA A 315 -38.23 -26.62 39.15
C ALA A 315 -36.83 -27.20 39.37
N ILE A 316 -35.79 -26.51 38.89
CA ILE A 316 -34.46 -26.63 39.46
C ILE A 316 -34.60 -26.05 40.87
N GLY A 317 -34.91 -26.93 41.82
CA GLY A 317 -34.84 -26.61 43.23
C GLY A 317 -33.38 -26.34 43.55
N SER A 318 -33.04 -25.06 43.67
CA SER A 318 -31.86 -24.61 44.39
C SER A 318 -31.87 -25.23 45.78
N LYS A 319 -31.00 -26.21 46.00
CA LYS A 319 -30.40 -26.53 47.30
C LYS A 319 -28.90 -26.48 47.13
#